data_AF-A0A4S8L2P5-F1
#
_entry.id   AF-A0A4S8L2P5-F1
#
_cell.length_a   1.000
_cell.length_b   1.000
_cell.length_c   1.000
_cell.angle_alpha   90.00
_cell.angle_beta   90.00
_cell.angle_gamma   90.00
#
_symmetry.space_group_name_H-M   'P 1'
#
loop_
_entity.id
_entity.type
_entity.pdbx_description
1 polymer ?
#
loop_
_entity_poly.entity_id
_entity_poly.type
_entity_poly.pdbx_seq_one_letter_code
_entity_poly.pdbx_strand_id
1 'polypeptide(L)'
;CDQLQSILPGNVFMPGDPVYQRQQSSYYSEQQKTVNPTCRVTPTSAQDLSQIITIAASMNCSFAVRSGGHMNWPNSSNINDIGFTIDMENL
;
A
#
# COMPACT_ATOMS: atom_id res chain seq x y z
N CYS A 1 4.29 9.12 3.61
CA CYS A 1 3.32 8.41 4.47
C CYS A 1 2.63 9.37 5.45
N ASP A 2 3.35 10.30 6.07
CA ASP A 2 2.77 11.29 7.00
C ASP A 2 1.62 12.11 6.41
N GLN A 3 1.73 12.56 5.16
CA GLN A 3 0.63 13.25 4.47
C GLN A 3 -0.60 12.35 4.28
N LEU A 4 -0.39 11.06 3.96
CA LEU A 4 -1.48 10.08 3.87
C LEU A 4 -2.12 9.85 5.25
N GLN A 5 -1.34 9.79 6.32
CA GLN A 5 -1.84 9.64 7.69
C GLN A 5 -2.70 10.83 8.11
N SER A 6 -2.32 12.04 7.70
CA SER A 6 -3.07 13.28 7.97
C SER A 6 -4.46 13.25 7.33
N ILE A 7 -4.57 12.80 6.07
CA ILE A 7 -5.84 12.80 5.35
C ILE A 7 -6.70 11.54 5.59
N LEU A 8 -6.06 10.41 5.91
CA LEU A 8 -6.71 9.11 6.11
C LEU A 8 -6.24 8.49 7.45
N PRO A 9 -6.58 9.12 8.58
CA PRO A 9 -6.14 8.64 9.89
C PRO A 9 -6.69 7.24 10.19
N GLY A 10 -5.80 6.33 10.59
CA GLY A 10 -6.15 4.94 10.91
C GLY A 10 -6.16 3.97 9.71
N ASN A 11 -5.98 4.48 8.49
CA ASN A 11 -5.95 3.68 7.26
C ASN A 11 -4.55 3.60 6.63
N VAL A 12 -3.52 4.08 7.34
CA VAL A 12 -2.12 4.00 6.93
C VAL A 12 -1.36 3.19 7.97
N PHE A 13 -0.61 2.20 7.51
CA PHE A 13 0.07 1.20 8.32
C PHE A 13 1.57 1.19 8.00
N MET A 14 2.39 1.30 9.03
CA MET A 14 3.84 1.32 8.96
C MET A 14 4.44 -0.09 9.15
N PRO A 15 5.69 -0.31 8.73
CA PRO A 15 6.41 -1.53 9.09
C PRO A 15 6.41 -1.76 10.61
N GLY A 16 5.87 -2.90 11.03
CA GLY A 16 5.69 -3.24 12.45
C GLY A 16 4.23 -3.29 12.89
N ASP A 17 3.32 -2.63 12.16
CA ASP A 17 1.90 -2.69 12.45
C ASP A 17 1.33 -4.08 12.15
N PRO A 18 0.42 -4.62 12.99
CA PRO A 18 -0.19 -5.93 12.76
C PRO A 18 -0.94 -6.02 11.42
N VAL A 19 -1.56 -4.92 10.98
CA VAL A 19 -2.27 -4.86 9.70
C VAL A 19 -1.29 -4.91 8.54
N TYR A 20 -0.20 -4.14 8.61
CA TYR A 20 0.87 -4.19 7.61
C TYR A 20 1.39 -5.62 7.45
N GLN A 21 1.69 -6.30 8.56
CA GLN A 21 2.22 -7.68 8.54
C GLN A 21 1.21 -8.68 7.98
N ARG A 22 -0.07 -8.54 8.31
CA ARG A 22 -1.15 -9.37 7.76
C ARG A 22 -1.27 -9.19 6.24
N GLN A 23 -1.29 -7.94 5.76
CA GLN A 23 -1.31 -7.63 4.34
C GLN A 23 -0.04 -8.20 3.67
N GLN A 24 1.14 -7.92 4.22
CA GLN A 24 2.41 -8.43 3.69
C GLN A 24 2.47 -9.96 3.59
N SER A 25 1.96 -10.68 4.59
CA SER A 25 2.00 -12.16 4.62
C SER A 25 0.95 -12.84 3.74
N SER A 26 -0.08 -12.12 3.30
CA SER A 26 -1.21 -12.66 2.54
C SER A 26 -1.02 -12.60 1.02
N TYR A 27 0.10 -12.10 0.50
CA TYR A 27 0.42 -12.27 -0.92
C TYR A 27 0.50 -13.76 -1.28
N TYR A 28 0.08 -14.10 -2.50
CA TYR A 28 0.23 -15.47 -3.01
C TYR A 28 1.71 -15.82 -3.25
N SER A 29 2.46 -14.88 -3.82
CA SER A 29 3.87 -15.05 -4.18
C SER A 29 4.79 -14.77 -3.00
N GLU A 30 5.68 -15.72 -2.68
CA GLU A 30 6.75 -15.53 -1.68
C GLU A 30 7.65 -14.33 -2.03
N GLN A 31 7.93 -14.12 -3.32
CA GLN A 31 8.72 -12.97 -3.76
C GLN A 31 8.05 -11.65 -3.32
N GLN A 32 6.74 -11.51 -3.54
CA GLN A 32 5.98 -10.33 -3.11
C GLN A 32 5.94 -10.17 -1.58
N LYS A 33 5.90 -11.27 -0.82
CA LYS A 33 5.95 -11.24 0.65
C LYS A 33 7.26 -10.67 1.21
N THR A 34 8.35 -10.73 0.46
CA THR A 34 9.66 -10.19 0.89
C THR A 34 9.85 -8.71 0.57
N VAL A 35 8.97 -8.11 -0.23
CA VAL A 35 9.06 -6.71 -0.67
C VAL A 35 8.41 -5.80 0.37
N ASN A 36 9.18 -4.85 0.93
CA ASN A 36 8.74 -4.01 2.05
C ASN A 36 8.54 -2.54 1.62
N PRO A 37 7.29 -2.09 1.38
CA PRO A 37 7.01 -0.68 1.13
C PRO A 37 7.23 0.19 2.36
N THR A 38 7.42 1.50 2.15
CA THR A 38 7.55 2.49 3.24
C THR A 38 6.33 2.50 4.16
N CYS A 39 5.14 2.35 3.58
CA CYS A 39 3.88 2.14 4.29
C CYS A 39 2.88 1.44 3.39
N ARG A 40 1.80 0.95 3.99
CA ARG A 40 0.60 0.47 3.31
C ARG A 40 -0.57 1.40 3.63
N VAL A 41 -1.43 1.66 2.65
CA VAL A 41 -2.65 2.46 2.85
C VAL A 41 -3.86 1.67 2.34
N THR A 42 -4.93 1.65 3.10
CA THR A 42 -6.15 0.91 2.78
C THR A 42 -7.32 1.87 2.62
N PRO A 43 -7.64 2.31 1.40
CA PRO A 43 -8.80 3.15 1.16
C PRO A 43 -10.09 2.40 1.49
N THR A 44 -11.11 3.14 1.93
CA THR A 44 -12.46 2.62 2.22
C THR A 44 -13.52 3.13 1.24
N SER A 45 -13.12 4.05 0.35
CA SER A 45 -13.99 4.63 -0.66
C SER A 45 -13.20 4.99 -1.93
N ALA A 46 -13.91 5.22 -3.04
CA ALA A 46 -13.30 5.75 -4.25
C ALA A 46 -12.74 7.17 -4.04
N GLN A 47 -13.33 7.93 -3.12
CA GLN A 47 -12.88 9.26 -2.73
C GLN A 47 -11.53 9.19 -2.01
N ASP A 48 -11.35 8.25 -1.09
CA ASP A 48 -10.06 8.01 -0.41
C ASP A 48 -8.97 7.67 -1.43
N LEU A 49 -9.29 6.76 -2.37
CA LEU A 49 -8.35 6.37 -3.42
C LEU A 49 -7.93 7.57 -4.29
N SER A 50 -8.90 8.41 -4.68
CA SER A 50 -8.63 9.63 -5.44
C SER A 50 -7.69 10.59 -4.69
N GLN A 51 -7.89 10.75 -3.37
CA GLN A 51 -7.01 11.56 -2.53
C GLN A 51 -5.60 10.98 -2.42
N ILE A 52 -5.47 9.65 -2.24
CA ILE A 52 -4.18 8.97 -2.20
C ILE A 52 -3.39 9.21 -3.50
N ILE A 53 -4.04 9.03 -4.66
CA ILE A 53 -3.40 9.24 -5.97
C ILE A 53 -3.01 10.71 -6.16
N THR A 54 -3.85 11.65 -5.71
CA THR A 54 -3.56 13.09 -5.79
C THR A 54 -2.31 13.45 -4.98
N ILE A 55 -2.16 12.89 -3.77
CA ILE A 55 -0.96 13.07 -2.94
C ILE A 55 0.26 12.42 -3.58
N ALA A 56 0.11 11.20 -4.11
CA ALA A 56 1.20 10.51 -4.78
C ALA A 56 1.74 11.33 -5.96
N ALA A 57 0.84 11.89 -6.77
CA ALA A 57 1.19 12.75 -7.89
C ALA A 57 1.84 14.07 -7.46
N SER A 58 1.29 14.76 -6.46
CA SER A 58 1.81 16.06 -6.00
C SER A 58 3.19 15.96 -5.36
N MET A 59 3.48 14.82 -4.72
CA MET A 59 4.76 14.55 -4.05
C MET A 59 5.70 13.70 -4.91
N ASN A 60 5.32 13.36 -6.14
CA ASN A 60 6.06 12.47 -7.04
C ASN A 60 6.48 11.15 -6.37
N CYS A 61 5.58 10.58 -5.57
CA CYS A 61 5.80 9.32 -4.85
C CYS A 61 5.41 8.13 -5.73
N SER A 62 6.28 7.12 -5.79
CA SER A 62 5.96 5.85 -6.43
C SER A 62 5.03 5.03 -5.55
N PHE A 63 4.12 4.29 -6.17
CA PHE A 63 3.23 3.38 -5.45
C PHE A 63 2.91 2.13 -6.26
N ALA A 64 2.58 1.06 -5.55
CA ALA A 64 2.00 -0.15 -6.12
C ALA A 64 0.55 -0.31 -5.65
N VAL A 65 -0.26 -1.01 -6.44
CA VAL A 65 -1.66 -1.29 -6.10
C VAL A 65 -1.85 -2.80 -5.95
N ARG A 66 -2.43 -3.19 -4.82
CA ARG A 66 -2.81 -4.56 -4.52
C ARG A 66 -4.32 -4.67 -4.40
N SER A 67 -4.91 -5.62 -5.14
CA SER A 67 -6.22 -6.19 -4.85
C SER A 67 -6.02 -7.59 -4.24
N GLY A 68 -6.29 -8.67 -4.97
CA GLY A 68 -6.09 -10.04 -4.45
C GLY A 68 -4.63 -10.49 -4.25
N GLY A 69 -3.62 -9.76 -4.74
CA GLY A 69 -2.21 -10.09 -4.49
C GLY A 69 -1.68 -11.38 -5.15
N HIS A 70 -2.29 -11.82 -6.26
CA HIS A 70 -1.90 -13.05 -6.98
C HIS A 70 -0.78 -12.88 -8.00
N MET A 71 -0.38 -11.63 -8.31
CA MET A 71 0.68 -11.37 -9.27
C MET A 71 2.04 -11.84 -8.70
N ASN A 72 2.86 -12.52 -9.50
CA ASN A 72 4.10 -13.15 -9.06
C ASN A 72 5.38 -12.43 -9.49
N TRP A 73 5.29 -11.31 -10.20
CA TRP A 73 6.45 -10.55 -10.66
C TRP A 73 6.87 -9.48 -9.64
N PRO A 74 8.19 -9.31 -9.38
CA PRO A 74 8.69 -8.24 -8.52
C PRO A 74 8.15 -6.86 -8.93
N ASN A 75 7.93 -5.99 -7.94
CA ASN A 75 7.48 -4.61 -8.15
C ASN A 75 6.14 -4.45 -8.90
N SER A 76 5.28 -5.49 -8.94
CA SER A 76 3.96 -5.42 -9.58
C SER A 76 2.87 -4.96 -8.60
N SER A 77 2.38 -5.87 -7.76
CA SER A 77 1.36 -5.61 -6.74
C SER A 77 1.93 -5.16 -5.39
N ASN A 78 3.23 -4.89 -5.34
CA ASN A 78 3.94 -4.42 -4.17
C ASN A 78 5.13 -3.58 -4.63
N ILE A 79 5.66 -2.72 -3.78
CA ILE A 79 6.83 -1.88 -4.06
C ILE A 79 7.76 -1.90 -2.85
N ASN A 80 9.06 -1.76 -3.08
CA ASN A 80 10.04 -1.66 -2.00
C ASN A 80 9.95 -0.28 -1.29
N ASP A 81 10.93 -0.01 -0.45
CA ASP A 81 11.03 1.15 0.45
C ASP A 81 11.12 2.52 -0.24
N ILE A 82 11.16 2.56 -1.58
CA ILE A 82 11.10 3.79 -2.38
C ILE A 82 9.65 4.30 -2.58
N GLY A 83 8.65 3.53 -2.15
CA GLY A 83 7.25 3.86 -2.35
C GLY A 83 6.32 3.19 -1.35
N PHE A 84 5.02 3.37 -1.55
CA PHE A 84 3.99 2.80 -0.69
C PHE A 84 3.04 1.88 -1.46
N THR A 85 2.37 0.97 -0.76
CA THR A 85 1.38 0.08 -1.38
C THR A 85 -0.04 0.52 -1.01
N ILE A 86 -0.91 0.62 -2.01
CA ILE A 86 -2.34 0.78 -1.83
C ILE A 86 -2.95 -0.62 -1.77
N ASP A 87 -3.54 -0.98 -0.63
CA ASP A 87 -4.19 -2.28 -0.44
C ASP A 87 -5.71 -2.11 -0.51
N MET A 88 -6.33 -2.70 -1.52
CA MET A 88 -7.74 -2.56 -1.84
C MET A 88 -8.61 -3.62 -1.13
N GLU A 89 -8.11 -4.29 -0.09
CA GLU A 89 -8.81 -5.40 0.59
C GLU A 89 -10.20 -5.05 1.17
N ASN A 90 -10.50 -3.76 1.36
CA ASN A 90 -11.75 -3.26 1.93
C ASN A 90 -12.70 -2.60 0.91
N LEU A 91 -12.46 -2.79 -0.39
CA LEU A 91 -13.28 -2.24 -1.49
C LEU A 91 -13.91 -3.33 -2.36
#